data_AF-A0A938PBH0-F1
#
_entry.id   AF-A0A938PBH0-F1
#
_cell.length_a   1.000
_cell.length_b   1.000
_cell.length_c   1.000
_cell.angle_alpha   90.00
_cell.angle_beta   90.00
_cell.angle_gamma   90.00
#
_symmetry.space_group_name_H-M   'P 1'
#
loop_
_entity.id
_entity.type
_entity.pdbx_description
1 polymer ?
#
loop_
_entity_poly.entity_id
_entity_poly.type
_entity_poly.pdbx_seq_one_letter_code
_entity_poly.pdbx_strand_id
1 'polypeptide(L)'
;MKKLLLNIIPILILVSCSKSVDSNDNYEFYIDDNSKIAAEIIDQQLSIKFNPPKGWNFQSAELSKKIESRTKGIDPTQKNFSYKPVYLFFNDSTGSLMSIGLIDYPDSSMSLLNKLNQYKNLISNKYIKDQLVIGNFIKSKINFTQFKTEKENLVNYKIVFHNDVNGIVLFDCTMQKKNIASEHNYFKATVNTIENIIVK
;
A
#
# COMPACT_ATOMS: atom_id res chain seq x y z
N MET A 1 -63.91 -16.12 39.95
CA MET A 1 -63.24 -16.72 38.77
C MET A 1 -61.89 -16.04 38.58
N LYS A 2 -60.79 -16.74 38.90
CA LYS A 2 -59.42 -16.22 38.78
C LYS A 2 -59.01 -16.24 37.30
N LYS A 3 -58.70 -15.07 36.72
CA LYS A 3 -58.08 -14.97 35.39
C LYS A 3 -56.56 -15.04 35.56
N LEU A 4 -55.97 -16.13 35.08
CA LEU A 4 -54.54 -16.36 35.00
C LEU A 4 -54.00 -15.56 33.80
N LEU A 5 -53.23 -14.50 34.05
CA LEU A 5 -52.50 -13.78 33.01
C LEU A 5 -51.23 -14.57 32.69
N LEU A 6 -51.24 -15.27 31.56
CA LEU A 6 -50.10 -15.99 31.02
C LEU A 6 -49.17 -14.99 30.32
N ASN A 7 -48.04 -14.66 30.97
CA ASN A 7 -46.97 -13.85 30.40
C ASN A 7 -46.26 -14.66 29.29
N ILE A 8 -46.40 -14.21 28.04
CA ILE A 8 -45.61 -14.69 26.91
C ILE A 8 -44.42 -13.73 26.76
N ILE A 9 -43.24 -14.18 27.17
CA ILE A 9 -41.97 -13.48 26.94
C ILE A 9 -41.48 -13.91 25.55
N PRO A 10 -41.35 -13.00 24.56
CA PRO A 10 -40.70 -13.34 23.31
C PRO A 10 -39.19 -13.38 23.56
N ILE A 11 -38.60 -14.57 23.44
CA ILE A 11 -37.15 -14.79 23.42
C ILE A 11 -36.61 -14.15 22.14
N LEU A 12 -35.88 -13.04 22.30
CA LEU A 12 -35.16 -12.36 21.23
C LEU A 12 -33.92 -13.22 20.89
N ILE A 13 -34.02 -14.06 19.86
CA ILE A 13 -32.88 -14.79 19.32
C ILE A 13 -32.01 -13.78 18.56
N LEU A 14 -30.99 -13.25 19.24
CA LEU A 14 -29.92 -12.48 18.59
C LEU A 14 -29.12 -13.42 17.70
N VAL A 15 -29.46 -13.43 16.41
CA VAL A 15 -28.65 -14.00 15.34
C VAL A 15 -27.37 -13.16 15.23
N SER A 16 -26.34 -13.54 15.98
CA SER A 16 -24.98 -13.04 15.77
C SER A 16 -24.41 -13.73 14.53
N CYS A 17 -24.76 -13.18 13.37
CA CYS A 17 -24.12 -13.51 12.12
C CYS A 17 -22.74 -12.82 12.17
N SER A 18 -21.72 -13.54 12.66
CA SER A 18 -20.33 -13.14 12.49
C SER A 18 -20.04 -13.17 11.00
N LYS A 19 -20.16 -12.02 10.34
CA LYS A 19 -19.56 -11.82 9.01
C LYS A 19 -18.06 -12.07 9.17
N SER A 20 -17.61 -13.22 8.69
CA SER A 20 -16.23 -13.39 8.28
C SER A 20 -15.98 -12.30 7.23
N VAL A 21 -15.11 -11.34 7.58
CA VAL A 21 -14.64 -10.32 6.65
C VAL A 21 -13.69 -11.03 5.68
N ASP A 22 -14.27 -11.71 4.69
CA ASP A 22 -13.57 -11.97 3.45
C ASP A 22 -13.47 -10.62 2.73
N SER A 23 -12.40 -9.87 3.00
CA SER A 23 -12.06 -8.63 2.32
C SER A 23 -11.59 -8.94 0.90
N ASN A 24 -12.53 -9.28 0.03
CA ASN A 24 -12.35 -9.40 -1.41
C ASN A 24 -13.15 -8.30 -2.15
N ASP A 25 -13.34 -7.16 -1.49
CA ASP A 25 -13.86 -5.96 -2.14
C ASP A 25 -12.75 -5.38 -3.03
N ASN A 26 -13.04 -5.26 -4.33
CA ASN A 26 -12.20 -4.55 -5.30
C ASN A 26 -12.01 -3.10 -4.83
N TYR A 27 -10.89 -2.85 -4.15
CA TYR A 27 -10.61 -1.57 -3.52
C TYR A 27 -9.98 -0.63 -4.55
N GLU A 28 -10.79 0.18 -5.23
CA GLU A 28 -10.27 1.14 -6.20
C GLU A 28 -9.42 2.22 -5.50
N PHE A 29 -8.11 2.18 -5.73
CA PHE A 29 -7.15 3.13 -5.19
C PHE A 29 -6.53 4.02 -6.28
N TYR A 30 -7.38 4.74 -7.00
CA TYR A 30 -6.93 5.78 -7.94
C TYR A 30 -8.03 6.83 -8.10
N ILE A 31 -7.68 7.98 -8.68
CA ILE A 31 -8.61 9.02 -9.11
C ILE A 31 -8.05 9.69 -10.36
N ASP A 32 -8.92 10.05 -11.28
CA ASP A 32 -8.55 10.85 -12.45
C ASP A 32 -8.68 12.35 -12.11
N ASP A 33 -7.58 12.97 -11.69
CA ASP A 33 -7.52 14.40 -11.36
C ASP A 33 -6.17 15.02 -11.75
N ASN A 34 -6.11 15.55 -12.98
CA ASN A 34 -4.92 16.20 -13.53
C ASN A 34 -4.50 17.46 -12.76
N SER A 35 -5.37 18.06 -11.93
CA SER A 35 -5.02 19.23 -11.12
C SER A 35 -4.04 18.88 -9.99
N LYS A 36 -3.91 17.59 -9.65
CA LYS A 36 -3.14 17.06 -8.52
C LYS A 36 -1.78 16.49 -8.91
N ILE A 37 -1.45 16.45 -10.19
CA ILE A 37 -0.23 15.82 -10.67
C ILE A 37 0.66 16.83 -11.40
N ALA A 38 1.98 16.60 -11.36
CA ALA A 38 2.99 17.40 -12.03
C ALA A 38 3.31 16.83 -13.42
N ALA A 39 4.37 17.34 -14.04
CA ALA A 39 4.86 16.84 -15.32
C ALA A 39 5.24 15.35 -15.24
N GLU A 40 5.05 14.62 -16.35
CA GLU A 40 5.34 13.19 -16.42
C GLU A 40 6.85 12.94 -16.22
N ILE A 41 7.14 11.88 -15.47
CA ILE A 41 8.47 11.29 -15.33
C ILE A 41 8.43 9.95 -16.05
N ILE A 42 9.36 9.76 -16.98
CA ILE A 42 9.62 8.49 -17.66
C ILE A 42 10.93 7.96 -17.10
N ASP A 43 10.89 6.84 -16.40
CA ASP A 43 12.05 6.26 -15.73
C ASP A 43 12.37 4.87 -16.27
N GLN A 44 13.54 4.73 -16.89
CA GLN A 44 14.02 3.47 -17.47
C GLN A 44 14.43 2.44 -16.40
N GLN A 45 15.01 2.90 -15.28
CA GLN A 45 15.45 2.04 -14.17
C GLN A 45 14.26 1.39 -13.44
N LEU A 46 13.14 2.09 -13.36
CA LEU A 46 11.88 1.56 -12.85
C LEU A 46 11.04 0.91 -13.96
N SER A 47 11.37 1.19 -15.23
CA SER A 47 10.61 0.82 -16.43
C SER A 47 9.13 1.20 -16.36
N ILE A 48 8.86 2.37 -15.78
CA ILE A 48 7.52 2.97 -15.72
C ILE A 48 7.55 4.41 -16.19
N LYS A 49 6.36 4.93 -16.48
CA LYS A 49 6.08 6.36 -16.49
C LYS A 49 4.98 6.67 -15.49
N PHE A 50 5.03 7.87 -14.91
CA PHE A 50 4.05 8.35 -13.94
C PHE A 50 4.15 9.88 -13.80
N ASN A 51 3.12 10.51 -13.25
CA ASN A 51 3.13 11.92 -12.88
C ASN A 51 3.15 12.04 -11.35
N PRO A 52 4.16 12.64 -10.73
CA PRO A 52 4.23 12.79 -9.28
C PRO A 52 3.21 13.82 -8.76
N PRO A 53 3.00 13.90 -7.44
CA PRO A 53 2.14 14.91 -6.81
C PRO A 53 2.55 16.34 -7.18
N LYS A 54 1.58 17.15 -7.61
CA LYS A 54 1.82 18.57 -7.90
C LYS A 54 2.17 19.33 -6.62
N GLY A 55 3.23 20.13 -6.68
CA GLY A 55 3.67 20.99 -5.58
C GLY A 55 4.44 20.28 -4.48
N TRP A 56 4.72 18.97 -4.62
CA TRP A 56 5.64 18.27 -3.74
C TRP A 56 7.08 18.45 -4.25
N ASN A 57 7.99 18.72 -3.33
CA ASN A 57 9.40 18.96 -3.62
C ASN A 57 10.13 17.65 -3.87
N PHE A 58 10.78 17.55 -5.02
CA PHE A 58 11.62 16.40 -5.37
C PHE A 58 12.97 16.47 -4.64
N GLN A 59 13.42 15.33 -4.12
CA GLN A 59 14.76 15.13 -3.58
C GLN A 59 15.37 13.83 -4.10
N SER A 60 16.67 13.85 -4.41
CA SER A 60 17.40 12.66 -4.84
C SER A 60 17.50 11.64 -3.69
N ALA A 61 17.33 10.36 -4.03
CA ALA A 61 17.32 9.26 -3.07
C ALA A 61 18.69 8.58 -2.87
N GLU A 62 19.77 9.14 -3.45
CA GLU A 62 21.10 8.55 -3.71
C GLU A 62 21.78 7.75 -2.57
N LEU A 63 21.33 7.86 -1.31
CA LEU A 63 21.92 7.17 -0.16
C LEU A 63 20.93 6.37 0.72
N SER A 64 19.67 6.19 0.31
CA SER A 64 18.61 5.71 1.21
C SER A 64 18.22 4.24 1.07
N LYS A 65 19.18 3.37 0.72
CA LYS A 65 18.96 1.91 0.71
C LYS A 65 18.59 1.43 2.11
N LYS A 66 17.41 0.79 2.23
CA LYS A 66 16.90 0.25 3.48
C LYS A 66 16.84 -1.28 3.40
N ILE A 67 17.38 -1.96 4.41
CA ILE A 67 17.21 -3.40 4.56
C ILE A 67 16.03 -3.65 5.49
N GLU A 68 15.00 -4.31 4.99
CA GLU A 68 13.87 -4.77 5.77
C GLU A 68 14.14 -6.21 6.22
N SER A 69 14.16 -6.39 7.54
CA SER A 69 14.50 -7.66 8.17
C SER A 69 13.32 -8.25 8.92
N ARG A 70 13.35 -9.56 9.13
CA ARG A 70 12.33 -10.25 9.94
C ARG A 70 12.22 -9.67 11.35
N THR A 71 11.00 -9.62 11.87
CA THR A 71 10.77 -9.38 13.30
C THR A 71 11.21 -10.60 14.08
N LYS A 72 12.14 -10.45 15.04
CA LYS A 72 12.63 -11.56 15.86
C LYS A 72 11.45 -12.23 16.57
N GLY A 73 11.37 -13.56 16.46
CA GLY A 73 10.39 -14.38 17.18
C GLY A 73 9.02 -14.54 16.51
N ILE A 74 8.79 -14.01 15.30
CA ILE A 74 7.52 -14.24 14.56
C ILE A 74 7.66 -15.42 13.59
N ASP A 75 8.52 -15.28 12.57
CA ASP A 75 8.73 -16.33 11.56
C ASP A 75 10.22 -16.45 11.21
N PRO A 76 10.88 -17.58 11.51
CA PRO A 76 12.28 -17.79 11.21
C PRO A 76 12.56 -18.04 9.72
N THR A 77 11.54 -18.44 8.94
CA THR A 77 11.65 -18.75 7.50
C THR A 77 11.60 -17.52 6.61
N GLN A 78 11.17 -16.39 7.17
CA GLN A 78 11.00 -15.13 6.47
C GLN A 78 12.35 -14.56 6.01
N LYS A 79 12.46 -14.32 4.71
CA LYS A 79 13.68 -13.76 4.09
C LYS A 79 13.67 -12.23 4.14
N ASN A 80 14.85 -11.63 4.29
CA ASN A 80 15.04 -10.19 4.22
C ASN A 80 14.91 -9.70 2.78
N PHE A 81 14.54 -8.43 2.60
CA PHE A 81 14.64 -7.73 1.32
C PHE A 81 15.26 -6.34 1.50
N SER A 82 15.73 -5.78 0.39
CA SER A 82 16.22 -4.41 0.33
C SER A 82 15.22 -3.56 -0.42
N TYR A 83 14.84 -2.42 0.15
CA TYR A 83 14.16 -1.35 -0.57
C TYR A 83 15.20 -0.31 -1.00
N LYS A 84 15.21 0.02 -2.29
CA LYS A 84 16.08 1.02 -2.90
C LYS A 84 15.21 2.13 -3.51
N PRO A 85 14.92 3.20 -2.74
CA PRO A 85 14.24 4.36 -3.29
C PRO A 85 15.07 5.00 -4.41
N VAL A 86 14.38 5.42 -5.47
CA VAL A 86 14.90 6.17 -6.61
C VAL A 86 14.42 7.62 -6.54
N TYR A 87 13.16 7.81 -6.14
CA TYR A 87 12.56 9.14 -5.97
C TYR A 87 12.09 9.37 -4.54
N LEU A 88 12.27 10.60 -4.04
CA LEU A 88 11.62 11.12 -2.85
C LEU A 88 10.87 12.41 -3.20
N PHE A 89 9.61 12.49 -2.78
CA PHE A 89 8.77 13.68 -2.90
C PHE A 89 8.26 14.08 -1.52
N PHE A 90 8.43 15.35 -1.16
CA PHE A 90 8.05 15.88 0.14
C PHE A 90 7.04 17.02 -0.01
N ASN A 91 5.99 17.00 0.80
CA ASN A 91 5.14 18.15 1.00
C ASN A 91 5.50 18.82 2.32
N ASP A 92 6.29 19.89 2.25
CA ASP A 92 6.78 20.61 3.44
C ASP A 92 5.66 21.21 4.28
N SER A 93 4.53 21.56 3.67
CA SER A 93 3.38 22.12 4.39
C SER A 93 2.64 21.11 5.26
N THR A 94 2.61 19.84 4.84
CA THR A 94 1.88 18.77 5.54
C THR A 94 2.79 17.77 6.24
N GLY A 95 4.10 17.81 5.96
CA GLY A 95 5.08 16.82 6.40
C GLY A 95 4.87 15.44 5.77
N SER A 96 4.22 15.38 4.60
CA SER A 96 3.97 14.12 3.89
C SER A 96 5.15 13.75 3.02
N LEU A 97 5.43 12.45 2.91
CA LEU A 97 6.55 11.91 2.14
C LEU A 97 6.06 10.77 1.26
N MET A 98 6.41 10.82 -0.02
CA MET A 98 6.22 9.73 -0.97
C MET A 98 7.58 9.31 -1.50
N SER A 99 7.91 8.03 -1.34
CA SER A 99 9.10 7.44 -1.95
C SER A 99 8.69 6.43 -3.01
N ILE A 100 9.48 6.33 -4.08
CA ILE A 100 9.28 5.36 -5.16
C ILE A 100 10.58 4.61 -5.35
N GLY A 101 10.55 3.29 -5.43
CA GLY A 101 11.75 2.51 -5.62
C GLY A 101 11.52 1.03 -5.92
N LEU A 102 12.62 0.29 -5.92
CA LEU A 102 12.65 -1.14 -6.21
C LEU A 102 12.81 -1.95 -4.93
N ILE A 103 12.17 -3.13 -4.93
CA ILE A 103 12.37 -4.15 -3.90
C ILE A 103 13.24 -5.27 -4.47
N ASP A 104 14.40 -5.45 -3.85
CA ASP A 104 15.36 -6.50 -4.19
C ASP A 104 15.42 -7.57 -3.12
N TYR A 105 15.39 -8.83 -3.55
CA TYR A 105 15.66 -9.98 -2.69
C TYR A 105 17.11 -10.46 -2.89
N PRO A 106 17.82 -10.84 -1.81
CA PRO A 106 19.17 -11.42 -1.94
C PRO A 106 19.21 -12.69 -2.79
N ASP A 107 18.12 -13.46 -2.78
CA ASP A 107 17.96 -14.69 -3.54
C ASP A 107 17.34 -14.38 -4.91
N SER A 108 18.20 -14.21 -5.92
CA SER A 108 17.80 -13.93 -7.30
C SER A 108 17.03 -15.09 -7.95
N SER A 109 17.22 -16.32 -7.47
CA SER A 109 16.56 -17.53 -8.00
C SER A 109 15.09 -17.64 -7.60
N MET A 110 14.63 -16.85 -6.63
CA MET A 110 13.26 -16.86 -6.17
C MET A 110 12.29 -16.37 -7.25
N SER A 111 11.24 -17.16 -7.51
CA SER A 111 10.17 -16.75 -8.42
C SER A 111 9.49 -15.47 -7.94
N LEU A 112 8.96 -14.68 -8.88
CA LEU A 112 8.26 -13.44 -8.58
C LEU A 112 7.11 -13.63 -7.57
N LEU A 113 6.29 -14.66 -7.79
CA LEU A 113 5.16 -14.96 -6.90
C LEU A 113 5.65 -15.20 -5.47
N ASN A 114 6.76 -15.94 -5.32
CA ASN A 114 7.37 -16.17 -4.02
C ASN A 114 7.93 -14.88 -3.42
N LYS A 115 8.55 -13.99 -4.21
CA LYS A 115 9.02 -12.67 -3.76
C LYS A 115 7.85 -11.83 -3.23
N LEU A 116 6.75 -11.72 -3.97
CA LEU A 116 5.55 -10.99 -3.56
C LEU A 116 4.90 -11.58 -2.29
N ASN A 117 4.85 -12.91 -2.18
CA ASN A 117 4.32 -13.58 -0.99
C ASN A 117 5.22 -13.34 0.24
N GLN A 118 6.54 -13.40 0.07
CA GLN A 118 7.50 -13.07 1.13
C GLN A 118 7.38 -11.61 1.56
N TYR A 119 7.18 -10.69 0.61
CA TYR A 119 6.93 -9.27 0.91
C TYR A 119 5.65 -9.12 1.75
N LYS A 120 4.54 -9.68 1.28
CA LYS A 120 3.24 -9.66 1.97
C LYS A 120 3.37 -10.18 3.40
N ASN A 121 4.01 -11.34 3.58
CA ASN A 121 4.21 -11.94 4.89
C ASN A 121 5.07 -11.06 5.81
N LEU A 122 6.16 -10.48 5.29
CA LEU A 122 7.03 -9.60 6.09
C LEU A 122 6.27 -8.36 6.57
N ILE A 123 5.53 -7.69 5.68
CA ILE A 123 4.76 -6.51 6.03
C ILE A 123 3.65 -6.88 7.02
N SER A 124 2.89 -7.94 6.77
CA SER A 124 1.85 -8.41 7.71
C SER A 124 2.40 -8.70 9.11
N ASN A 125 3.54 -9.38 9.19
CA ASN A 125 4.18 -9.69 10.47
C ASN A 125 4.74 -8.45 11.17
N LYS A 126 5.29 -7.50 10.41
CA LYS A 126 5.83 -6.24 10.93
C LYS A 126 4.74 -5.37 11.56
N TYR A 127 3.56 -5.35 10.95
CA TYR A 127 2.42 -4.51 11.34
C TYR A 127 1.31 -5.32 12.04
N ILE A 128 1.62 -6.50 12.57
CA ILE A 128 0.62 -7.39 13.21
C ILE A 128 -0.11 -6.75 14.40
N LYS A 129 0.54 -5.78 15.06
CA LYS A 129 -0.04 -5.01 16.18
C LYS A 129 -0.72 -3.72 15.74
N ASP A 130 -0.57 -3.34 14.47
CA ASP A 130 -1.11 -2.13 13.88
C ASP A 130 -2.37 -2.45 13.06
N GLN A 131 -3.15 -1.43 12.71
CA GLN A 131 -4.30 -1.62 11.82
C GLN A 131 -3.80 -1.72 10.38
N LEU A 132 -3.54 -2.96 9.92
CA LEU A 132 -3.18 -3.27 8.54
C LEU A 132 -4.43 -3.61 7.72
N VAL A 133 -4.63 -2.89 6.61
CA VAL A 133 -5.62 -3.20 5.59
C VAL A 133 -4.89 -3.49 4.29
N ILE A 134 -5.25 -4.58 3.62
CA ILE A 134 -4.67 -4.98 2.33
C ILE A 134 -5.79 -4.97 1.29
N GLY A 135 -5.53 -4.34 0.15
CA GLY A 135 -6.45 -4.30 -0.99
C GLY A 135 -5.72 -4.66 -2.28
N ASN A 136 -6.47 -5.09 -3.30
CA ASN A 136 -5.94 -5.28 -4.65
C ASN A 136 -6.83 -4.52 -5.65
N PHE A 137 -6.21 -4.00 -6.71
CA PHE A 137 -6.92 -3.36 -7.81
C PHE A 137 -6.12 -3.48 -9.11
N ILE A 138 -6.80 -3.26 -10.22
CA ILE A 138 -6.21 -3.30 -11.56
C ILE A 138 -6.33 -1.93 -12.18
N LYS A 139 -5.22 -1.38 -12.67
CA LYS A 139 -5.19 -0.14 -13.45
C LYS A 139 -4.12 -0.24 -14.53
N SER A 140 -4.42 0.24 -15.74
CA SER A 140 -3.49 0.19 -16.88
C SER A 140 -2.95 -1.23 -17.17
N LYS A 141 -3.78 -2.26 -16.95
CA LYS A 141 -3.43 -3.70 -17.03
C LYS A 141 -2.38 -4.18 -16.01
N ILE A 142 -2.07 -3.36 -15.00
CA ILE A 142 -1.16 -3.69 -13.91
C ILE A 142 -1.99 -4.10 -12.69
N ASN A 143 -1.62 -5.22 -12.07
CA ASN A 143 -2.18 -5.65 -10.80
C ASN A 143 -1.41 -4.98 -9.65
N PHE A 144 -2.10 -4.17 -8.86
CA PHE A 144 -1.54 -3.50 -7.70
C PHE A 144 -2.03 -4.17 -6.42
N THR A 145 -1.13 -4.29 -5.44
CA THR A 145 -1.48 -4.57 -4.05
C THR A 145 -1.24 -3.31 -3.22
N GLN A 146 -2.26 -2.90 -2.50
CA GLN A 146 -2.19 -1.84 -1.51
C GLN A 146 -1.99 -2.42 -0.11
N PHE A 147 -1.14 -1.79 0.69
CA PHE A 147 -1.09 -1.95 2.14
C PHE A 147 -1.33 -0.59 2.78
N LYS A 148 -2.34 -0.48 3.64
CA LYS A 148 -2.57 0.67 4.49
C LYS A 148 -2.26 0.27 5.92
N THR A 149 -1.36 1.00 6.57
CA THR A 149 -1.06 0.83 8.00
C THR A 149 -1.27 2.13 8.73
N GLU A 150 -1.88 2.07 9.91
CA GLU A 150 -1.98 3.21 10.81
C GLU A 150 -1.16 2.99 12.07
N LYS A 151 -0.32 3.97 12.41
CA LYS A 151 0.45 4.00 13.66
C LYS A 151 0.39 5.39 14.24
N GLU A 152 -0.17 5.50 15.45
CA GLU A 152 -0.34 6.78 16.16
C GLU A 152 -1.04 7.83 15.26
N ASN A 153 -0.36 8.95 14.98
CA ASN A 153 -0.84 10.05 14.14
C ASN A 153 -0.44 9.92 12.65
N LEU A 154 0.16 8.81 12.24
CA LEU A 154 0.60 8.55 10.87
C LEU A 154 -0.26 7.49 10.19
N VAL A 155 -0.51 7.71 8.90
CA VAL A 155 -1.04 6.69 7.99
C VAL A 155 -0.03 6.49 6.88
N ASN A 156 0.27 5.24 6.60
CA ASN A 156 1.18 4.84 5.54
C ASN A 156 0.42 4.00 4.52
N TYR A 157 0.57 4.37 3.25
CA TYR A 157 0.03 3.66 2.10
C TYR A 157 1.18 3.17 1.23
N LYS A 158 1.23 1.86 1.00
CA LYS A 158 2.18 1.22 0.10
C LYS A 158 1.42 0.66 -1.09
N ILE A 159 1.80 1.05 -2.29
CA ILE A 159 1.29 0.51 -3.54
C ILE A 159 2.42 -0.28 -4.19
N VAL A 160 2.20 -1.57 -4.35
CA VAL A 160 3.19 -2.54 -4.83
C VAL A 160 2.67 -3.19 -6.08
N PHE A 161 3.52 -3.27 -7.10
CA PHE A 161 3.21 -3.99 -8.33
C PHE A 161 4.47 -4.59 -8.94
N HIS A 162 4.26 -5.52 -9.86
CA HIS A 162 5.33 -6.09 -10.65
C HIS A 162 5.45 -5.36 -11.99
N ASN A 163 6.70 -5.07 -12.35
CA ASN A 163 7.11 -4.72 -13.69
C ASN A 163 7.98 -5.86 -14.25
N ASP A 164 7.61 -6.35 -15.44
CA ASP A 164 8.28 -7.48 -16.11
C ASP A 164 9.78 -7.25 -16.37
N VAL A 165 10.25 -5.99 -16.41
CA VAL A 165 11.66 -5.65 -16.64
C VAL A 165 12.47 -5.62 -15.34
N ASN A 166 11.98 -4.89 -14.33
CA ASN A 166 12.78 -4.50 -13.15
C ASN A 166 12.29 -5.12 -11.83
N GLY A 167 11.31 -6.02 -11.86
CA GLY A 167 10.81 -6.72 -10.68
C GLY A 167 9.75 -5.94 -9.92
N ILE A 168 9.90 -5.80 -8.60
CA ILE A 168 8.83 -5.24 -7.75
C ILE A 168 9.08 -3.75 -7.52
N VAL A 169 8.13 -2.92 -7.96
CA VAL A 169 8.12 -1.47 -7.72
C VAL A 169 7.24 -1.17 -6.52
N LEU A 170 7.70 -0.29 -5.63
CA LEU A 170 7.00 0.18 -4.46
C LEU A 170 6.86 1.70 -4.50
N PHE A 171 5.62 2.18 -4.39
CA PHE A 171 5.28 3.56 -4.03
C PHE A 171 4.87 3.56 -2.56
N ASP A 172 5.60 4.27 -1.72
CA ASP A 172 5.41 4.30 -0.27
C ASP A 172 5.15 5.73 0.19
N CYS A 173 3.90 6.01 0.58
CA CYS A 173 3.45 7.34 0.98
C CYS A 173 3.04 7.38 2.45
N THR A 174 3.69 8.25 3.23
CA THR A 174 3.37 8.50 4.64
C THR A 174 2.77 9.88 4.81
N MET A 175 1.66 9.96 5.52
CA MET A 175 0.90 11.18 5.77
C MET A 175 0.51 11.29 7.24
N GLN A 176 0.37 12.51 7.75
CA GLN A 176 -0.26 12.73 9.06
C GLN A 176 -1.78 12.56 8.93
N LYS A 177 -2.42 11.92 9.92
CA LYS A 177 -3.88 11.68 9.95
C LYS A 177 -4.70 12.95 9.70
N LYS A 178 -4.29 14.07 10.29
CA LYS A 178 -4.96 15.38 10.13
C LYS A 178 -4.95 15.90 8.68
N ASN A 179 -3.99 15.49 7.86
CA ASN A 179 -3.79 15.94 6.49
C ASN A 179 -4.26 14.90 5.46
N ILE A 180 -4.77 13.75 5.89
CA ILE A 180 -5.09 12.64 4.98
C ILE A 180 -6.09 13.07 3.90
N ALA A 181 -7.10 13.86 4.26
CA ALA A 181 -8.14 14.28 3.32
C ALA A 181 -7.57 15.13 2.16
N SER A 182 -6.55 15.95 2.40
CA SER A 182 -5.93 16.77 1.36
C SER A 182 -4.90 15.99 0.55
N GLU A 183 -4.04 15.21 1.22
CA GLU A 183 -2.88 14.56 0.59
C GLU A 183 -3.24 13.27 -0.14
N HIS A 184 -4.25 12.55 0.33
CA HIS A 184 -4.63 11.25 -0.20
C HIS A 184 -5.03 11.32 -1.68
N ASN A 185 -5.68 12.41 -2.11
CA ASN A 185 -6.06 12.59 -3.51
C ASN A 185 -4.85 12.82 -4.42
N TYR A 186 -3.80 13.50 -3.94
CA TYR A 186 -2.56 13.63 -4.71
C TYR A 186 -1.91 12.28 -4.96
N PHE A 187 -1.89 11.42 -3.93
CA PHE A 187 -1.32 10.09 -4.05
C PHE A 187 -2.17 9.19 -4.96
N LYS A 188 -3.50 9.17 -4.79
CA LYS A 188 -4.41 8.43 -5.68
C LYS A 188 -4.30 8.89 -7.14
N ALA A 189 -4.16 10.19 -7.38
CA ALA A 189 -3.99 10.73 -8.73
C ALA A 189 -2.64 10.32 -9.33
N THR A 190 -1.57 10.32 -8.54
CA THR A 190 -0.25 9.78 -8.95
C THR A 190 -0.37 8.32 -9.36
N VAL A 191 -1.01 7.48 -8.53
CA VAL A 191 -1.21 6.05 -8.81
C VAL A 191 -2.00 5.83 -10.11
N ASN A 192 -2.98 6.68 -10.41
CA ASN A 192 -3.78 6.61 -11.64
C ASN A 192 -2.94 6.71 -12.93
N THR A 193 -1.80 7.42 -12.86
CA THR A 193 -0.93 7.70 -14.01
C THR A 193 0.13 6.64 -14.28
N ILE A 194 0.27 5.64 -13.39
CA ILE A 194 1.30 4.63 -13.53
C ILE A 194 1.02 3.75 -14.76
N GLU A 195 2.02 3.67 -15.63
CA GLU A 195 2.03 2.80 -16.80
C GLU A 195 3.41 2.18 -16.98
N ASN A 196 3.46 0.92 -17.43
CA ASN A 196 4.73 0.30 -17.82
C ASN A 196 5.22 0.94 -19.12
N ILE A 197 6.54 1.16 -19.23
CA ILE A 197 7.17 1.52 -20.49
C ILE A 197 7.83 0.29 -21.10
N ILE A 198 7.68 0.14 -22.42
CA ILE A 198 8.36 -0.92 -23.17
C ILE A 198 9.71 -0.36 -23.58
N VAL A 199 10.78 -0.85 -22.94
CA VAL A 199 12.15 -0.59 -23.42
C VAL A 199 12.40 -1.54 -24.59
N LYS A 200 12.52 -0.98 -25.80
CA LYS A 200 12.88 -1.72 -27.01
C LYS A 200 14.37 -1.96 -27.09
#